data_AF-A0A1J6Y925-F1
#
_entry.id   AF-A0A1J6Y925-F1
#
_cell.length_a   1.000
_cell.length_b   1.000
_cell.length_c   1.000
_cell.angle_alpha   90.00
_cell.angle_beta   90.00
_cell.angle_gamma   90.00
#
_symmetry.space_group_name_H-M   'P 1'
#
loop_
_entity.id
_entity.type
_entity.pdbx_description
1 polymer ?
#
loop_
_entity_poly.entity_id
_entity_poly.type
_entity_poly.pdbx_seq_one_letter_code
_entity_poly.pdbx_strand_id
1 'polypeptide(L)'
;MKEPGIMNSSHRADVIIADGDPTPEQGQLAEMSEPVEAADVAPDPARRFIVLAPTKQAGAEYAENMGIHPVAIVTPRSPHGARGITADEIIEADGLTATEHTDLMTEVMPALYTTREAV
;
A
#
# COMPACT_ATOMS: atom_id res chain seq x y z
N MET A 1 -1.47 20.95 47.78
CA MET A 1 -1.29 19.79 46.88
C MET A 1 -2.68 19.46 46.32
N LYS A 2 -2.86 19.52 45.00
CA LYS A 2 -4.17 19.33 44.34
C LYS A 2 -4.42 17.83 44.12
N GLU A 3 -5.54 17.32 44.64
CA GLU A 3 -6.29 16.15 44.10
C GLU A 3 -7.00 16.57 42.79
N PRO A 4 -7.66 15.71 41.96
CA PRO A 4 -8.13 14.34 42.18
C PRO A 4 -8.09 13.38 40.95
N GLY A 5 -8.65 12.16 41.10
CA GLY A 5 -9.59 11.63 40.11
C GLY A 5 -9.17 10.43 39.25
N ILE A 6 -9.36 9.20 39.76
CA ILE A 6 -9.63 8.03 38.91
C ILE A 6 -11.14 7.78 38.98
N MET A 7 -11.89 8.26 37.97
CA MET A 7 -13.31 7.98 37.82
C MET A 7 -13.65 7.71 36.36
N ASN A 8 -13.62 6.41 36.03
CA ASN A 8 -14.45 5.66 35.10
C ASN A 8 -15.30 6.44 34.08
N SER A 9 -14.86 6.47 32.81
CA SER A 9 -15.67 6.91 31.68
C SER A 9 -16.18 5.70 30.89
N SER A 10 -17.22 5.06 31.40
CA SER A 10 -18.03 4.11 30.64
C SER A 10 -18.87 4.87 29.61
N HIS A 11 -18.44 4.92 28.35
CA HIS A 11 -19.30 5.36 27.24
C HIS A 11 -20.10 4.16 26.74
N ARG A 12 -21.38 4.12 27.13
CA ARG A 12 -22.42 3.29 26.51
C ARG A 12 -22.62 3.78 25.07
N ALA A 13 -22.47 2.89 24.10
CA ALA A 13 -22.89 3.16 22.73
C ALA A 13 -24.40 2.91 22.61
N ASP A 14 -25.15 3.97 22.31
CA ASP A 14 -26.56 3.88 21.90
C ASP A 14 -26.63 3.30 20.47
N VAL A 15 -27.39 2.23 20.29
CA VAL A 15 -27.70 1.64 18.98
C VAL A 15 -28.95 2.33 18.45
N ILE A 16 -28.82 3.13 17.40
CA ILE A 16 -29.95 3.65 16.63
C ILE A 16 -30.22 2.69 15.48
N ILE A 17 -31.37 1.99 15.53
CA ILE A 17 -31.91 1.22 14.42
C ILE A 17 -32.87 2.15 13.67
N ALA A 18 -32.45 2.62 12.49
CA ALA A 18 -33.34 3.32 11.59
C ALA A 18 -34.14 2.28 10.79
N ASP A 19 -35.41 2.13 11.15
CA ASP A 19 -36.45 1.52 10.33
C ASP A 19 -36.73 2.46 9.15
N GLY A 20 -36.43 2.00 7.94
CA GLY A 20 -36.55 2.77 6.71
C GLY A 20 -36.87 1.85 5.55
N ASP A 21 -38.16 1.77 5.25
CA ASP A 21 -38.80 1.02 4.16
C ASP A 21 -38.21 1.37 2.77
N PRO A 22 -37.70 0.41 1.97
CA PRO A 22 -37.31 0.70 0.60
C PRO A 22 -38.46 0.44 -0.37
N THR A 23 -39.14 1.51 -0.81
CA THR A 23 -40.00 1.48 -2.00
C THR A 23 -39.18 1.20 -3.27
N PRO A 24 -39.61 0.31 -4.18
CA PRO A 24 -38.89 0.01 -5.41
C PRO A 24 -39.36 0.92 -6.56
N GLU A 25 -38.63 1.99 -6.86
CA GLU A 25 -38.83 2.76 -8.10
C GLU A 25 -37.69 2.53 -9.09
N GLN A 26 -37.98 1.61 -10.02
CA GLN A 26 -37.65 1.58 -11.44
C GLN A 26 -36.55 2.52 -11.97
N GLY A 27 -35.46 1.91 -12.43
CA GLY A 27 -34.53 2.49 -13.41
C GLY A 27 -34.18 1.44 -14.47
N GLN A 28 -34.94 1.41 -15.56
CA GLN A 28 -34.60 0.66 -16.76
C GLN A 28 -33.53 1.42 -17.56
N LEU A 29 -32.49 0.67 -17.93
CA LEU A 29 -31.71 0.79 -19.17
C LEU A 29 -30.80 2.03 -19.29
N ALA A 30 -29.56 1.87 -18.82
CA ALA A 30 -28.39 2.40 -19.51
C ALA A 30 -27.43 1.24 -19.79
N GLU A 31 -27.38 0.90 -21.06
CA GLU A 31 -26.42 0.04 -21.72
C GLU A 31 -24.97 0.51 -21.44
N MET A 32 -24.03 -0.44 -21.48
CA MET A 32 -22.59 -0.22 -21.62
C MET A 32 -21.82 0.27 -20.39
N SER A 33 -21.39 -0.68 -19.58
CA SER A 33 -19.96 -1.02 -19.44
C SER A 33 -19.90 -2.25 -18.56
N GLU A 34 -19.30 -3.32 -19.07
CA GLU A 34 -18.79 -4.36 -18.18
C GLU A 34 -17.95 -3.63 -17.12
N PRO A 35 -18.25 -3.77 -15.82
CA PRO A 35 -17.25 -3.37 -14.84
C PRO A 35 -16.07 -4.28 -15.18
N VAL A 36 -14.99 -3.67 -15.71
CA VAL A 36 -13.69 -4.28 -15.52
C VAL A 36 -13.65 -4.58 -14.04
N GLU A 37 -13.69 -5.88 -13.70
CA GLU A 37 -13.26 -6.31 -12.39
C GLU A 37 -11.84 -5.74 -12.30
N ALA A 38 -11.73 -4.55 -11.70
CA ALA A 38 -10.58 -4.22 -10.90
C ALA A 38 -10.59 -5.36 -9.89
N ALA A 39 -9.90 -6.45 -10.27
CA ALA A 39 -9.63 -7.53 -9.38
C ALA A 39 -9.01 -6.83 -8.19
N ASP A 40 -9.79 -6.73 -7.12
CA ASP A 40 -9.38 -6.26 -5.81
C ASP A 40 -8.43 -7.35 -5.32
N VAL A 41 -7.27 -7.45 -5.97
CA VAL A 41 -6.17 -8.29 -5.57
C VAL A 41 -5.61 -7.54 -4.39
N ALA A 42 -6.23 -7.75 -3.23
CA ALA A 42 -5.65 -7.37 -1.96
C ALA A 42 -4.17 -7.78 -2.02
N PRO A 43 -3.23 -6.86 -1.74
CA PRO A 43 -1.82 -7.17 -1.80
C PRO A 43 -1.59 -8.41 -0.96
N ASP A 44 -1.02 -9.46 -1.56
CA ASP A 44 -0.69 -10.66 -0.81
C ASP A 44 0.20 -10.24 0.38
N PRO A 45 -0.26 -10.40 1.63
CA PRO A 45 0.43 -9.82 2.78
C PRO A 45 1.77 -10.50 3.06
N ALA A 46 2.08 -11.61 2.36
CA ALA A 46 3.36 -12.27 2.42
C ALA A 46 4.36 -11.73 1.39
N ARG A 47 3.91 -11.05 0.32
CA ARG A 47 4.79 -10.47 -0.70
C ARG A 47 5.44 -9.19 -0.18
N ARG A 48 6.76 -9.15 -0.28
CA ARG A 48 7.61 -8.05 0.19
C ARG A 48 8.06 -7.25 -1.01
N PHE A 49 7.68 -5.97 -1.05
CA PHE A 49 8.00 -5.08 -2.15
C PHE A 49 9.07 -4.06 -1.77
N ILE A 50 10.04 -3.83 -2.63
CA ILE A 50 10.90 -2.64 -2.58
C ILE A 50 10.42 -1.66 -3.63
N VAL A 51 10.16 -0.42 -3.24
CA VAL A 51 9.77 0.64 -4.19
C VAL A 51 10.96 1.56 -4.44
N LEU A 52 11.37 1.69 -5.70
CA LEU A 52 12.31 2.71 -6.16
C LEU A 52 11.55 4.00 -6.46
N ALA A 53 11.98 5.12 -5.91
CA ALA A 53 11.31 6.40 -6.13
C ALA A 53 12.28 7.58 -6.08
N PRO A 54 11.98 8.71 -6.74
CA PRO A 54 12.82 9.91 -6.66
C PRO A 54 12.84 10.48 -5.24
N THR A 55 11.74 10.36 -4.49
CA THR A 55 11.62 10.75 -3.08
C THR A 55 10.85 9.74 -2.27
N LYS A 56 10.99 9.78 -0.94
CA LYS A 56 10.26 8.89 -0.02
C LYS A 56 8.76 9.13 -0.08
N GLN A 57 8.35 10.39 -0.24
CA GLN A 57 6.95 10.77 -0.36
C GLN A 57 6.33 10.20 -1.63
N ALA A 58 6.99 10.40 -2.78
CA ALA A 58 6.52 9.84 -4.06
C ALA A 58 6.40 8.31 -4.02
N GLY A 59 7.37 7.62 -3.40
CA GLY A 59 7.30 6.17 -3.23
C GLY A 59 6.18 5.71 -2.29
N ALA A 60 5.85 6.50 -1.26
CA ALA A 60 4.74 6.20 -0.36
C ALA A 60 3.39 6.42 -1.06
N GLU A 61 3.20 7.56 -1.73
CA GLU A 61 1.99 7.85 -2.49
C GLU A 61 1.75 6.81 -3.60
N TYR A 62 2.81 6.39 -4.29
CA TYR A 62 2.74 5.34 -5.29
C TYR A 62 2.33 3.98 -4.68
N ALA A 63 2.93 3.62 -3.55
CA ALA A 63 2.57 2.40 -2.84
C ALA A 63 1.11 2.40 -2.36
N GLU A 64 0.63 3.53 -1.83
CA GLU A 64 -0.76 3.72 -1.44
C GLU A 64 -1.71 3.60 -2.63
N ASN A 65 -1.38 4.22 -3.77
CA ASN A 65 -2.18 4.13 -5.00
C ASN A 65 -2.24 2.72 -5.59
N MET A 66 -1.18 1.94 -5.41
CA MET A 66 -1.14 0.52 -5.78
C MET A 66 -1.76 -0.40 -4.72
N GLY A 67 -2.12 0.14 -3.55
CA GLY A 67 -2.57 -0.66 -2.43
C GLY A 67 -1.52 -1.66 -1.95
N ILE A 68 -0.23 -1.35 -2.01
CA ILE A 68 0.86 -2.22 -1.53
C ILE A 68 1.51 -1.67 -0.26
N HIS A 69 2.11 -2.56 0.53
CA HIS A 69 2.89 -2.20 1.72
C HIS A 69 4.37 -2.55 1.50
N PRO A 70 5.20 -1.61 1.04
CA PRO A 70 6.60 -1.89 0.75
C PRO A 70 7.39 -2.10 2.05
N VAL A 71 8.29 -3.08 2.02
CA VAL A 71 9.27 -3.31 3.09
C VAL A 71 10.38 -2.25 3.10
N ALA A 72 10.63 -1.64 1.94
CA ALA A 72 11.51 -0.49 1.81
C ALA A 72 11.11 0.41 0.65
N ILE A 73 11.29 1.72 0.84
CA ILE A 73 11.29 2.70 -0.25
C ILE A 73 12.74 3.13 -0.43
N VAL A 74 13.31 3.02 -1.61
CA VAL A 74 14.71 3.36 -1.90
C VAL A 74 14.75 4.55 -2.84
N THR A 75 15.60 5.52 -2.54
CA THR A 75 15.68 6.78 -3.27
C THR A 75 17.13 7.17 -3.52
N PRO A 76 17.44 8.07 -4.47
CA PRO A 76 18.82 8.49 -4.74
C PRO A 76 19.51 9.11 -3.51
N ARG A 77 18.73 9.73 -2.61
CA ARG A 77 19.24 10.27 -1.34
C ARG A 77 19.39 9.23 -0.23
N SER A 78 18.88 8.02 -0.43
CA SER A 78 18.96 6.92 0.53
C SER A 78 19.07 5.58 -0.21
N PRO A 79 20.14 5.38 -1.01
CA PRO A 79 20.26 4.25 -1.92
C PRO A 79 20.44 2.91 -1.19
N HIS A 80 20.97 2.96 0.04
CA HIS A 80 21.20 1.79 0.89
C HIS A 80 19.96 1.33 1.66
N GLY A 81 18.78 1.86 1.35
CA GLY A 81 17.53 1.57 2.08
C GLY A 81 17.09 0.11 2.02
N ALA A 82 17.59 -0.68 1.07
CA ALA A 82 17.30 -2.11 0.93
C ALA A 82 18.36 -3.03 1.55
N ARG A 83 19.45 -2.51 2.13
CA ARG A 83 20.52 -3.36 2.68
C ARG A 83 20.01 -4.18 3.86
N GLY A 84 20.20 -5.50 3.79
CA GLY A 84 19.73 -6.44 4.82
C GLY A 84 18.22 -6.67 4.81
N ILE A 85 17.51 -6.14 3.80
CA ILE A 85 16.10 -6.41 3.54
C ILE A 85 16.01 -7.48 2.45
N THR A 86 14.93 -8.24 2.49
CA THR A 86 14.63 -9.28 1.51
C THR A 86 13.26 -8.98 0.92
N ALA A 87 13.19 -8.91 -0.40
CA ALA A 87 11.98 -8.59 -1.15
C ALA A 87 11.74 -9.60 -2.26
N ASP A 88 10.49 -9.87 -2.58
CA ASP A 88 10.09 -10.75 -3.67
C ASP A 88 10.06 -9.97 -5.00
N GLU A 89 9.83 -8.66 -4.93
CA GLU A 89 9.67 -7.81 -6.09
C GLU A 89 10.21 -6.40 -5.86
N ILE A 90 10.75 -5.80 -6.93
CA ILE A 90 11.17 -4.40 -6.97
C ILE A 90 10.23 -3.68 -7.94
N ILE A 91 9.60 -2.61 -7.47
CA ILE A 91 8.67 -1.79 -8.24
C ILE A 91 9.25 -0.39 -8.40
N GLU A 92 9.09 0.19 -9.58
CA GLU A 92 9.56 1.54 -9.90
C GLU A 92 8.40 2.54 -9.91
N ALA A 93 8.50 3.58 -9.09
CA ALA A 93 7.62 4.74 -9.15
C ALA A 93 8.09 5.73 -10.21
N ASP A 94 7.14 6.42 -10.84
CA ASP A 94 7.43 7.43 -11.86
C ASP A 94 8.36 8.55 -11.35
N GLY A 95 9.14 9.11 -12.29
CA GLY A 95 9.95 10.31 -12.05
C GLY A 95 11.41 10.05 -11.68
N LEU A 96 11.89 8.81 -11.72
CA LEU A 96 13.31 8.50 -11.73
C LEU A 96 13.93 8.79 -13.11
N THR A 97 15.14 9.35 -13.13
CA THR A 97 15.94 9.37 -14.35
C THR A 97 16.54 7.99 -14.61
N ALA A 98 16.86 7.68 -15.88
CA ALA A 98 17.45 6.40 -16.25
C ALA A 98 18.76 6.09 -15.49
N THR A 99 19.56 7.13 -15.20
CA THR A 99 20.79 7.00 -14.41
C THR A 99 20.47 6.64 -12.96
N GLU A 100 19.56 7.38 -12.32
CA GLU A 100 19.15 7.11 -10.94
C GLU A 100 18.54 5.72 -10.80
N HIS A 101 17.69 5.31 -11.72
CA HIS A 101 17.14 3.96 -11.75
C HIS A 101 18.26 2.90 -11.80
N THR A 102 19.25 3.07 -12.67
CA THR A 102 20.38 2.14 -12.80
C THR A 102 21.23 2.06 -11.53
N ASP A 103 21.52 3.21 -10.92
CA ASP A 103 22.28 3.29 -9.67
C ASP A 103 21.51 2.62 -8.52
N LEU A 104 20.21 2.90 -8.40
CA LEU A 104 19.37 2.30 -7.37
C LEU A 104 19.20 0.80 -7.56
N MET A 105 18.98 0.34 -8.80
CA MET A 105 18.90 -1.08 -9.12
C MET A 105 20.16 -1.84 -8.70
N THR A 106 21.35 -1.25 -8.89
CA THR A 106 22.60 -1.87 -8.45
C THR A 106 22.62 -2.13 -6.94
N GLU A 107 22.03 -1.24 -6.13
CA GLU A 107 21.97 -1.39 -4.67
C GLU A 107 20.82 -2.30 -4.19
N VAL A 108 19.70 -2.36 -4.91
CA VAL A 108 18.53 -3.16 -4.49
C VAL A 108 18.49 -4.57 -5.04
N MET A 109 19.17 -4.85 -6.17
CA MET A 109 19.22 -6.19 -6.76
C MET A 109 19.67 -7.30 -5.79
N PRO A 110 20.64 -7.09 -4.89
CA PRO A 110 21.02 -8.09 -3.88
C PRO A 110 19.90 -8.41 -2.86
N ALA A 111 18.92 -7.53 -2.70
CA ALA A 111 17.80 -7.72 -1.79
C ALA A 111 16.67 -8.57 -2.41
N LEU A 112 16.71 -8.80 -3.73
CA LEU A 112 15.71 -9.60 -4.43
C LEU A 112 15.90 -11.08 -4.11
N TYR A 113 14.95 -11.63 -3.36
CA TYR A 113 14.87 -13.05 -3.08
C TYR A 113 14.31 -13.77 -4.30
N THR A 114 15.21 -14.17 -5.18
CA THR A 114 14.85 -15.24 -6.10
C THR A 114 14.86 -16.52 -5.30
N THR A 115 13.70 -17.16 -5.12
CA THR A 115 13.68 -18.58 -4.78
C THR A 115 14.45 -19.26 -5.88
N ARG A 116 15.74 -19.51 -5.64
CA ARG A 116 16.59 -20.26 -6.55
C ARG A 116 15.95 -21.63 -6.60
N GLU A 117 15.18 -21.92 -7.64
CA GLU A 117 14.85 -23.30 -7.97
C GLU A 117 16.19 -24.01 -8.11
N ALA A 118 16.55 -24.75 -7.06
CA ALA A 118 17.67 -25.65 -7.07
C ALA A 118 17.25 -26.82 -7.97
N VAL A 119 17.60 -26.71 -9.25
CA VAL A 119 17.60 -27.84 -10.18
C VAL A 119 18.84 -28.69 -9.94
#